data_AF-A0AA43JEU1-F1
#
_entry.id   AF-A0AA43JEU1-F1
#
_cell.length_a   1.000
_cell.length_b   1.000
_cell.length_c   1.000
_cell.angle_alpha   90.00
_cell.angle_beta   90.00
_cell.angle_gamma   90.00
#
_symmetry.space_group_name_H-M   'P 1'
#
loop_
_entity.id
_entity.type
_entity.pdbx_description
1 polymer ?
#
loop_
_entity_poly.entity_id
_entity_poly.type
_entity_poly.pdbx_seq_one_letter_code
_entity_poly.pdbx_strand_id
1 'polypeptide(L)'
;MPTLVTLATLVILAGTAVWIAFVVRKYKARKAFERQREAQFVAEMLRAKPQAATPAPAAAPAPTAAPAPAAAAATPAAAPADPLSAAALSIRKALSTGRASDAAQAFLGVVAERNKLSLEPPVWEGLGRALLAQGAFMEAAWALHAGAALAGDLPGAQKRLVEVANRAGDAGQPQHAVKLYQTLLAKYPQSQYADFVRANIKEQERKLKG
;
A
#
# COMPACT_ATOMS: atom_id res chain seq x y z
N MET A 1 -27.85 -58.33 -7.00
CA MET A 1 -26.45 -57.93 -6.72
C MET A 1 -26.02 -56.59 -7.35
N PRO A 2 -26.11 -56.33 -8.67
CA PRO A 2 -25.55 -55.09 -9.24
C PRO A 2 -26.19 -53.80 -8.72
N THR A 3 -27.49 -53.82 -8.39
CA THR A 3 -28.26 -52.66 -7.90
C THR A 3 -27.74 -52.07 -6.59
N LEU A 4 -27.18 -52.88 -5.68
CA LEU A 4 -26.63 -52.41 -4.40
C LEU A 4 -25.33 -51.61 -4.58
N VAL A 5 -24.48 -52.01 -5.52
CA VAL A 5 -23.20 -51.32 -5.82
C VAL A 5 -23.45 -49.95 -6.43
N THR A 6 -24.45 -49.83 -7.33
CA THR A 6 -24.83 -48.55 -7.94
C THR A 6 -25.37 -47.56 -6.89
N LEU A 7 -26.21 -48.05 -5.96
CA LEU A 7 -26.75 -47.23 -4.86
C LEU A 7 -25.64 -46.74 -3.91
N ALA A 8 -24.72 -47.61 -3.49
CA ALA A 8 -23.61 -47.23 -2.63
C ALA A 8 -22.71 -46.15 -3.28
N THR A 9 -22.41 -46.30 -4.58
CA THR A 9 -21.59 -45.34 -5.33
C THR A 9 -22.26 -43.95 -5.41
N LEU A 10 -23.57 -43.90 -5.65
CA LEU A 10 -24.33 -42.64 -5.68
C LEU A 10 -24.33 -41.91 -4.32
N VAL A 11 -24.46 -42.64 -3.21
CA VAL A 11 -24.42 -42.05 -1.85
C VAL A 11 -23.04 -41.43 -1.55
N ILE A 12 -21.95 -42.11 -1.95
CA ILE A 12 -20.58 -41.60 -1.76
C ILE A 12 -20.33 -40.33 -2.62
N LEU A 13 -20.79 -40.33 -3.88
CA LEU A 13 -20.70 -39.15 -4.75
C LEU A 13 -21.53 -37.96 -4.23
N ALA A 14 -22.74 -38.21 -3.73
CA ALA A 14 -23.56 -37.17 -3.11
C ALA A 14 -22.90 -36.61 -1.84
N GLY A 15 -22.39 -37.48 -0.96
CA GLY A 15 -21.71 -37.07 0.28
C GLY A 15 -20.44 -36.24 0.03
N THR A 16 -19.61 -36.64 -0.94
CA THR A 16 -18.41 -35.89 -1.32
C THR A 16 -18.75 -34.53 -1.96
N ALA A 17 -19.76 -34.47 -2.83
CA ALA A 17 -20.23 -33.20 -3.41
C ALA A 17 -20.73 -32.22 -2.33
N VAL A 18 -21.51 -32.70 -1.36
CA VAL A 18 -22.00 -31.89 -0.22
C VAL A 18 -20.83 -31.40 0.65
N TRP A 19 -19.84 -32.26 0.93
CA TRP A 19 -18.66 -31.87 1.71
C TRP A 19 -17.81 -30.82 0.99
N ILE A 20 -17.56 -30.97 -0.32
CA ILE A 20 -16.85 -29.98 -1.14
C ILE A 20 -17.62 -28.64 -1.14
N ALA A 21 -18.95 -28.66 -1.32
CA ALA A 21 -19.77 -27.46 -1.27
C ALA A 21 -19.70 -26.76 0.09
N PHE A 22 -19.70 -27.51 1.20
CA PHE A 22 -19.53 -26.98 2.55
C PHE A 22 -18.14 -26.35 2.75
N VAL A 23 -17.06 -27.01 2.32
CA VAL A 23 -15.69 -26.47 2.39
C VAL A 23 -15.57 -25.18 1.56
N VAL A 24 -16.06 -25.17 0.32
CA VAL A 24 -16.05 -23.98 -0.55
C VAL A 24 -16.87 -22.84 0.06
N ARG A 25 -18.04 -23.12 0.65
CA ARG A 25 -18.87 -22.11 1.34
C ARG A 25 -18.15 -21.53 2.57
N LYS A 26 -17.50 -22.38 3.38
CA LYS A 26 -16.71 -21.96 4.55
C LYS A 26 -15.47 -21.14 4.14
N TYR A 27 -14.83 -21.48 3.03
CA TYR A 27 -13.68 -20.75 2.49
C TYR A 27 -14.10 -19.38 1.91
N LYS A 28 -15.22 -19.32 1.18
CA LYS A 28 -15.82 -18.05 0.72
C LYS A 28 -16.26 -17.16 1.89
N ALA A 29 -16.84 -17.73 2.94
CA ALA A 29 -17.23 -16.99 4.14
C ALA A 29 -16.02 -16.38 4.87
N ARG A 30 -14.90 -17.12 5.00
CA ARG A 30 -13.63 -16.58 5.51
C ARG A 30 -13.12 -15.42 4.66
N LYS A 31 -13.04 -15.58 3.33
CA LYS A 31 -12.64 -14.48 2.42
C LYS A 31 -13.59 -13.28 2.46
N ALA A 32 -14.88 -13.48 2.69
CA ALA A 32 -15.85 -12.37 2.82
C ALA A 32 -15.64 -11.60 4.14
N PHE A 33 -15.39 -12.32 5.23
CA PHE A 33 -15.07 -11.72 6.54
C PHE A 33 -13.73 -10.97 6.51
N GLU A 34 -12.71 -11.55 5.86
CA GLU A 34 -11.42 -10.88 5.62
C GLU A 34 -11.62 -9.58 4.84
N ARG A 35 -12.35 -9.59 3.72
CA ARG A 35 -12.68 -8.37 2.94
C ARG A 35 -13.45 -7.32 3.74
N GLN A 36 -14.41 -7.72 4.58
CA GLN A 36 -15.14 -6.79 5.44
C GLN A 36 -14.22 -6.14 6.47
N ARG A 37 -13.33 -6.94 7.08
CA ARG A 37 -12.34 -6.47 8.06
C ARG A 37 -11.27 -5.58 7.40
N GLU A 38 -10.87 -5.89 6.18
CA GLU A 38 -9.99 -5.05 5.34
C GLU A 38 -10.66 -3.72 4.99
N ALA A 39 -11.91 -3.73 4.54
CA ALA A 39 -12.65 -2.50 4.23
C ALA A 39 -12.84 -1.61 5.48
N GLN A 40 -13.20 -2.21 6.62
CA GLN A 40 -13.31 -1.50 7.91
C GLN A 40 -11.97 -0.94 8.37
N PHE A 41 -10.86 -1.69 8.23
CA PHE A 41 -9.54 -1.23 8.66
C PHE A 41 -8.91 -0.22 7.69
N VAL A 42 -9.20 -0.27 6.38
CA VAL A 42 -8.86 0.81 5.45
C VAL A 42 -9.62 2.08 5.81
N ALA A 43 -10.90 1.97 6.19
CA ALA A 43 -11.70 3.07 6.72
C ALA A 43 -11.21 3.59 8.10
N GLU A 44 -10.52 2.76 8.89
CA GLU A 44 -9.92 3.14 10.17
C GLU A 44 -8.55 3.82 9.98
N MET A 45 -7.66 3.29 9.12
CA MET A 45 -6.44 3.99 8.69
C MET A 45 -6.74 5.33 8.00
N LEU A 46 -7.86 5.43 7.28
CA LEU A 46 -8.41 6.67 6.73
C LEU A 46 -8.68 7.73 7.79
N ARG A 47 -8.98 7.32 9.03
CA ARG A 47 -9.37 8.17 10.14
C ARG A 47 -8.18 8.57 11.04
N ALA A 48 -7.06 7.86 10.92
CA ALA A 48 -5.83 8.15 11.66
C ALA A 48 -5.13 9.40 11.08
N LYS A 49 -5.36 10.55 11.73
CA LYS A 49 -4.80 11.87 11.38
C LYS A 49 -3.26 11.81 11.25
N PRO A 50 -2.66 12.38 10.19
CA PRO A 50 -1.21 12.42 10.07
C PRO A 50 -0.60 13.27 11.20
N GLN A 51 0.42 12.71 11.85
CA GLN A 51 1.23 13.44 12.82
C GLN A 51 2.16 14.37 12.05
N ALA A 52 2.08 15.67 12.34
CA ALA A 52 2.76 16.70 11.55
C ALA A 52 4.28 16.56 11.61
N ALA A 53 4.94 16.61 10.45
CA ALA A 53 6.38 16.75 10.36
C ALA A 53 6.78 18.16 10.81
N THR A 54 7.79 18.25 11.67
CA THR A 54 8.37 19.53 12.11
C THR A 54 9.16 20.17 10.95
N PRO A 55 8.88 21.42 10.56
CA PRO A 55 9.63 22.08 9.50
C PRO A 55 11.01 22.52 9.99
N ALA A 56 12.05 22.16 9.24
CA ALA A 56 13.38 22.77 9.36
C ALA A 56 13.39 24.15 8.65
N PRO A 57 14.25 25.11 9.07
CA PRO A 57 14.04 26.53 8.81
C PRO A 57 14.33 26.99 7.38
N ALA A 58 13.62 28.03 6.96
CA ALA A 58 13.72 28.64 5.64
C ALA A 58 14.97 29.53 5.48
N ALA A 59 15.54 29.54 4.27
CA ALA A 59 16.47 30.56 3.82
C ALA A 59 15.72 31.61 2.97
N ALA A 60 16.01 32.90 3.20
CA ALA A 60 15.33 34.04 2.59
C ALA A 60 15.91 34.42 1.20
N PRO A 61 15.18 35.21 0.37
CA PRO A 61 15.46 35.36 -1.06
C PRO A 61 16.23 36.65 -1.44
N ALA A 62 16.68 36.75 -2.69
CA ALA A 62 17.05 38.00 -3.35
C ALA A 62 16.66 38.00 -4.86
N PRO A 63 16.40 39.17 -5.51
CA PRO A 63 15.62 39.24 -6.75
C PRO A 63 16.33 39.89 -7.97
N THR A 64 15.86 39.63 -9.20
CA THR A 64 15.93 40.60 -10.32
C THR A 64 14.92 40.28 -11.44
N ALA A 65 14.47 41.28 -12.19
CA ALA A 65 13.56 41.21 -13.36
C ALA A 65 14.06 42.22 -14.44
N ALA A 66 13.55 42.33 -15.67
CA ALA A 66 12.38 41.82 -16.41
C ALA A 66 12.75 41.81 -17.93
N PRO A 67 11.85 41.87 -18.96
CA PRO A 67 10.40 41.63 -19.06
C PRO A 67 10.04 40.64 -20.23
N ALA A 68 8.74 40.52 -20.54
CA ALA A 68 8.18 39.65 -21.61
C ALA A 68 8.26 40.26 -23.04
N PRO A 69 7.85 39.50 -24.07
CA PRO A 69 6.70 39.97 -24.86
C PRO A 69 5.55 38.96 -25.01
N ALA A 70 4.43 39.50 -25.50
CA ALA A 70 3.06 39.03 -25.32
C ALA A 70 2.59 37.78 -26.12
N ALA A 71 1.55 37.17 -25.54
CA ALA A 71 0.33 36.65 -26.18
C ALA A 71 0.40 35.41 -27.12
N ALA A 72 -0.10 34.30 -26.59
CA ALA A 72 -1.12 33.50 -27.28
C ALA A 72 -2.23 33.15 -26.27
N ALA A 73 -3.46 33.60 -26.51
CA ALA A 73 -4.59 33.33 -25.60
C ALA A 73 -5.10 31.90 -25.84
N ALA A 74 -4.90 31.01 -24.86
CA ALA A 74 -5.55 29.71 -24.81
C ALA A 74 -6.70 29.75 -23.78
N THR A 75 -7.89 29.41 -24.26
CA THR A 75 -9.18 29.24 -23.57
C THR A 75 -9.12 28.78 -22.10
N PRO A 76 -9.98 29.33 -21.21
CA PRO A 76 -10.17 28.81 -19.87
C PRO A 76 -10.93 27.47 -19.94
N ALA A 77 -10.19 26.36 -19.79
CA ALA A 77 -10.75 25.01 -19.87
C ALA A 77 -10.88 24.35 -18.48
N ALA A 78 -12.14 24.04 -18.14
CA ALA A 78 -12.60 23.25 -17.00
C ALA A 78 -12.53 23.87 -15.58
N ALA A 79 -13.62 23.63 -14.84
CA ALA A 79 -13.78 23.82 -13.40
C ALA A 79 -12.71 23.05 -12.59
N PRO A 80 -12.48 23.35 -11.30
CA PRO A 80 -11.45 22.68 -10.50
C PRO A 80 -11.64 21.17 -10.53
N ALA A 81 -10.74 20.48 -11.24
CA ALA A 81 -10.62 19.04 -11.15
C ALA A 81 -10.33 18.67 -9.69
N ASP A 82 -11.02 17.66 -9.17
CA ASP A 82 -10.75 17.09 -7.85
C ASP A 82 -9.22 16.88 -7.72
N PRO A 83 -8.55 17.47 -6.71
CA PRO A 83 -7.11 17.40 -6.57
C PRO A 83 -6.59 15.96 -6.53
N LEU A 84 -7.40 15.00 -6.08
CA LEU A 84 -7.07 13.57 -6.07
C LEU A 84 -7.07 12.97 -7.47
N SER A 85 -8.03 13.35 -8.30
CA SER A 85 -8.10 12.92 -9.70
C SER A 85 -6.95 13.53 -10.52
N ALA A 86 -6.62 14.80 -10.28
CA ALA A 86 -5.46 15.46 -10.88
C ALA A 86 -4.13 14.79 -10.46
N ALA A 87 -3.95 14.50 -9.15
CA ALA A 87 -2.79 13.80 -8.64
C ALA A 87 -2.66 12.38 -9.22
N ALA A 88 -3.76 11.62 -9.29
CA ALA A 88 -3.77 10.27 -9.86
C ALA A 88 -3.35 10.26 -11.34
N LEU A 89 -3.86 11.20 -12.14
CA LEU A 89 -3.44 11.36 -13.54
C LEU A 89 -1.96 11.79 -13.66
N SER A 90 -1.50 12.68 -12.80
CA SER A 90 -0.09 13.10 -12.75
C SER A 90 0.84 11.93 -12.44
N ILE A 91 0.52 11.12 -11.41
CA ILE A 91 1.29 9.91 -11.02
C ILE A 91 1.37 8.92 -12.18
N ARG A 92 0.24 8.60 -12.83
CA ARG A 92 0.22 7.71 -14.01
C ARG A 92 1.11 8.22 -15.13
N LYS A 93 0.98 9.50 -15.51
CA LYS A 93 1.75 10.14 -16.58
C LYS A 93 3.24 10.26 -16.25
N ALA A 94 3.59 10.49 -15.00
CA ALA A 94 4.96 10.56 -14.54
C ALA A 94 5.64 9.19 -14.60
N LEU A 95 4.99 8.14 -14.07
CA LEU A 95 5.52 6.77 -14.12
C LEU A 95 5.64 6.23 -15.56
N SER A 96 4.66 6.48 -16.44
CA SER A 96 4.74 6.05 -17.84
C SER A 96 5.81 6.77 -18.67
N THR A 97 6.31 7.91 -18.19
CA THR A 97 7.41 8.68 -18.80
C THR A 97 8.75 8.50 -18.06
N GLY A 98 8.85 7.55 -17.14
CA GLY A 98 10.06 7.27 -16.36
C GLY A 98 10.39 8.32 -15.27
N ARG A 99 9.55 9.35 -15.09
CA ARG A 99 9.75 10.44 -14.13
C ARG A 99 9.27 10.06 -12.74
N ALA A 100 9.98 9.08 -12.15
CA ALA A 100 9.68 8.51 -10.84
C ALA A 100 9.68 9.56 -9.69
N SER A 101 10.55 10.57 -9.78
CA SER A 101 10.58 11.72 -8.87
C SER A 101 9.24 12.45 -8.81
N ASP A 102 8.70 12.78 -9.98
CA ASP A 102 7.51 13.62 -10.12
C ASP A 102 6.26 12.87 -9.63
N ALA A 103 6.22 11.55 -9.86
CA ALA A 103 5.17 10.67 -9.33
C ALA A 103 5.15 10.66 -7.80
N ALA A 104 6.33 10.58 -7.16
CA ALA A 104 6.43 10.63 -5.71
C ALA A 104 6.02 12.01 -5.16
N GLN A 105 6.47 13.11 -5.77
CA GLN A 105 6.08 14.47 -5.35
C GLN A 105 4.56 14.70 -5.50
N ALA A 106 3.96 14.27 -6.60
CA ALA A 106 2.52 14.34 -6.80
C ALA A 106 1.74 13.52 -5.75
N PHE A 107 2.26 12.36 -5.33
CA PHE A 107 1.67 11.57 -4.25
C PHE A 107 1.84 12.21 -2.86
N LEU A 108 3.02 12.75 -2.55
CA LEU A 108 3.30 13.42 -1.28
C LEU A 108 2.38 14.62 -1.06
N GLY A 109 2.07 15.37 -2.11
CA GLY A 109 1.08 16.46 -2.09
C GLY A 109 -0.35 16.05 -1.69
N VAL A 110 -0.70 14.76 -1.81
CA VAL A 110 -2.02 14.21 -1.44
C VAL A 110 -1.94 13.11 -0.37
N VAL A 111 -0.81 12.99 0.35
CA VAL A 111 -0.55 11.86 1.26
C VAL A 111 -1.56 11.76 2.43
N ALA A 112 -2.17 12.87 2.83
CA ALA A 112 -3.23 12.92 3.84
C ALA A 112 -4.54 12.25 3.36
N GLU A 113 -4.77 12.27 2.04
CA GLU A 113 -5.99 11.76 1.40
C GLU A 113 -5.73 10.49 0.57
N ARG A 114 -4.52 9.92 0.67
CA ARG A 114 -4.02 8.79 -0.14
C ARG A 114 -4.97 7.60 -0.29
N ASN A 115 -5.81 7.30 0.72
CA ASN A 115 -6.73 6.16 0.64
C ASN A 115 -8.01 6.46 -0.17
N LYS A 116 -8.25 7.72 -0.58
CA LYS A 116 -9.23 8.10 -1.60
C LYS A 116 -8.66 8.00 -3.01
N LEU A 117 -7.35 7.87 -3.15
CA LEU A 117 -6.66 7.86 -4.44
C LEU A 117 -6.94 6.55 -5.18
N SER A 118 -7.58 6.63 -6.35
CA SER A 118 -7.87 5.45 -7.18
C SER A 118 -6.77 5.21 -8.20
N LEU A 119 -5.82 4.35 -7.85
CA LEU A 119 -4.76 3.85 -8.73
C LEU A 119 -4.83 2.34 -8.89
N GLU A 120 -4.43 1.87 -10.07
CA GLU A 120 -4.31 0.46 -10.43
C GLU A 120 -3.12 -0.20 -9.69
N PRO A 121 -3.17 -1.51 -9.38
CA PRO A 121 -2.08 -2.20 -8.68
C PRO A 121 -0.66 -2.00 -9.27
N PRO A 122 -0.45 -2.02 -10.61
CA PRO A 122 0.87 -1.77 -11.18
C PRO A 122 1.37 -0.33 -10.96
N VAL A 123 0.45 0.64 -10.90
CA VAL A 123 0.77 2.06 -10.67
C VAL A 123 1.15 2.28 -9.20
N TRP A 124 0.44 1.62 -8.27
CA TRP A 124 0.84 1.55 -6.86
C TRP A 124 2.22 0.93 -6.66
N GLU A 125 2.54 -0.15 -7.37
CA GLU A 125 3.86 -0.76 -7.29
C GLU A 125 4.96 0.18 -7.84
N GLY A 126 4.75 0.80 -9.00
CA GLY A 126 5.69 1.77 -9.58
C GLY A 126 5.94 2.96 -8.66
N LEU A 127 4.88 3.54 -8.09
CA LEU A 127 4.95 4.63 -7.12
C LEU A 127 5.68 4.20 -5.84
N GLY A 128 5.36 3.02 -5.30
CA GLY A 128 6.01 2.50 -4.09
C GLY A 128 7.52 2.26 -4.28
N ARG A 129 7.94 1.80 -5.47
CA ARG A 129 9.37 1.71 -5.84
C ARG A 129 10.03 3.08 -5.98
N ALA A 130 9.33 4.07 -6.55
CA ALA A 130 9.82 5.44 -6.68
C ALA A 130 10.03 6.12 -5.32
N LEU A 131 9.09 5.94 -4.38
CA LEU A 131 9.19 6.42 -2.99
C LEU A 131 10.32 5.71 -2.23
N LEU A 132 10.49 4.40 -2.44
CA LEU A 132 11.55 3.61 -1.81
C LEU A 132 12.95 4.08 -2.25
N ALA A 133 13.11 4.44 -3.53
CA ALA A 133 14.35 4.99 -4.06
C ALA A 133 14.69 6.39 -3.49
N GLN A 134 13.69 7.12 -2.98
CA GLN A 134 13.84 8.43 -2.33
C GLN A 134 13.98 8.33 -0.80
N GLY A 135 13.99 7.13 -0.22
CA GLY A 135 14.03 6.94 1.24
C GLY A 135 12.73 7.31 1.98
N ALA A 136 11.62 7.53 1.25
CA ALA A 136 10.30 7.77 1.84
C ALA A 136 9.68 6.45 2.30
N PHE A 137 10.30 5.79 3.30
CA PHE A 137 10.02 4.40 3.65
C PHE A 137 8.58 4.16 4.13
N MET A 138 7.97 5.08 4.87
CA MET A 138 6.59 4.92 5.37
C MET A 138 5.57 4.96 4.22
N GLU A 139 5.77 5.89 3.28
CA GLU A 139 4.94 6.11 2.09
C GLU A 139 5.15 4.97 1.08
N ALA A 140 6.40 4.55 0.87
CA ALA A 140 6.76 3.41 0.03
C ALA A 140 6.13 2.11 0.53
N ALA A 141 6.23 1.84 1.83
CA ALA A 141 5.60 0.68 2.46
C ALA A 141 4.08 0.69 2.28
N TRP A 142 3.43 1.85 2.46
CA TRP A 142 1.99 1.99 2.28
C TRP A 142 1.59 1.78 0.80
N ALA A 143 2.29 2.38 -0.16
CA ALA A 143 2.00 2.24 -1.59
C ALA A 143 2.22 0.80 -2.11
N LEU A 144 3.34 0.16 -1.74
CA LEU A 144 3.60 -1.24 -2.09
C LEU A 144 2.61 -2.21 -1.42
N HIS A 145 2.22 -1.94 -0.17
CA HIS A 145 1.18 -2.70 0.52
C HIS A 145 -0.18 -2.57 -0.19
N ALA A 146 -0.58 -1.33 -0.51
CA ALA A 146 -1.84 -1.04 -1.18
C ALA A 146 -1.94 -1.72 -2.56
N GLY A 147 -0.88 -1.63 -3.38
CA GLY A 147 -0.84 -2.28 -4.68
C GLY A 147 -1.03 -3.80 -4.59
N ALA A 148 -0.26 -4.48 -3.73
CA ALA A 148 -0.37 -5.92 -3.55
C ALA A 148 -1.72 -6.35 -2.94
N ALA A 149 -2.26 -5.59 -1.98
CA ALA A 149 -3.56 -5.86 -1.39
C ALA A 149 -4.71 -5.69 -2.42
N LEU A 150 -4.67 -4.65 -3.26
CA LEU A 150 -5.65 -4.43 -4.33
C LEU A 150 -5.55 -5.49 -5.45
N ALA A 151 -4.37 -6.07 -5.67
CA ALA A 151 -4.19 -7.24 -6.54
C ALA A 151 -4.68 -8.56 -5.91
N GLY A 152 -5.05 -8.57 -4.62
CA GLY A 152 -5.44 -9.76 -3.86
C GLY A 152 -4.25 -10.63 -3.39
N ASP A 153 -3.02 -10.14 -3.50
CA ASP A 153 -1.80 -10.80 -3.03
C ASP A 153 -1.45 -10.37 -1.60
N LEU A 154 -2.20 -10.92 -0.63
CA LEU A 154 -1.97 -10.65 0.78
C LEU A 154 -0.58 -11.11 1.29
N PRO A 155 -0.03 -12.27 0.90
CA PRO A 155 1.34 -12.66 1.24
C PRO A 155 2.39 -11.69 0.66
N GLY A 156 2.22 -11.24 -0.58
CA GLY A 156 3.07 -10.21 -1.18
C GLY A 156 2.98 -8.88 -0.44
N ALA A 157 1.77 -8.45 -0.04
CA ALA A 157 1.59 -7.23 0.73
C ALA A 157 2.32 -7.29 2.08
N GLN A 158 2.30 -8.43 2.77
CA GLN A 158 3.10 -8.65 3.98
C GLN A 158 4.60 -8.62 3.68
N LYS A 159 5.05 -9.30 2.61
CA LYS A 159 6.46 -9.32 2.18
C LYS A 159 7.00 -7.92 1.87
N ARG A 160 6.21 -7.05 1.23
CA ARG A 160 6.63 -5.67 0.94
C ARG A 160 6.82 -4.81 2.20
N LEU A 161 6.01 -5.00 3.24
CA LEU A 161 6.24 -4.33 4.53
C LEU A 161 7.59 -4.76 5.14
N VAL A 162 7.93 -6.05 5.08
CA VAL A 162 9.25 -6.57 5.52
C VAL A 162 10.38 -6.01 4.67
N GLU A 163 10.25 -6.03 3.34
CA GLU A 163 11.28 -5.53 2.41
C GLU A 163 11.62 -4.05 2.69
N VAL A 164 10.59 -3.21 2.85
CA VAL A 164 10.79 -1.78 3.12
C VAL A 164 11.32 -1.52 4.54
N ALA A 165 10.89 -2.31 5.54
CA ALA A 165 11.44 -2.23 6.90
C ALA A 165 12.93 -2.60 6.94
N ASN A 166 13.33 -3.66 6.23
CA ASN A 166 14.74 -4.04 6.10
C ASN A 166 15.55 -2.89 5.48
N ARG A 167 15.12 -2.36 4.32
CA ARG A 167 15.81 -1.23 3.66
C ARG A 167 15.90 0.02 4.52
N ALA A 168 14.87 0.31 5.35
CA ALA A 168 14.93 1.42 6.29
C ALA A 168 16.01 1.19 7.37
N GLY A 169 16.17 -0.03 7.86
CA GLY A 169 17.23 -0.41 8.79
C GLY A 169 18.62 -0.33 8.14
N ASP A 170 18.76 -0.82 6.91
CA ASP A 170 20.01 -0.79 6.13
C ASP A 170 20.44 0.65 5.79
N ALA A 171 19.47 1.55 5.57
CA ALA A 171 19.69 2.98 5.34
C ALA A 171 19.94 3.80 6.62
N GLY A 172 20.18 3.16 7.77
CA GLY A 172 20.45 3.84 9.04
C GLY A 172 19.23 4.53 9.65
N GLN A 173 18.01 4.10 9.30
CA GLN A 173 16.75 4.63 9.84
C GLN A 173 15.99 3.58 10.68
N PRO A 174 16.57 3.09 11.80
CA PRO A 174 15.99 2.02 12.61
C PRO A 174 14.60 2.38 13.19
N GLN A 175 14.30 3.66 13.40
CA GLN A 175 12.97 4.13 13.83
C GLN A 175 11.87 3.74 12.81
N HIS A 176 12.14 3.93 11.51
CA HIS A 176 11.20 3.56 10.45
C HIS A 176 11.11 2.04 10.31
N ALA A 177 12.22 1.31 10.42
CA ALA A 177 12.23 -0.15 10.41
C ALA A 177 11.33 -0.74 11.53
N VAL A 178 11.54 -0.31 12.78
CA VAL A 178 10.72 -0.74 13.94
C VAL A 178 9.24 -0.43 13.72
N LYS A 179 8.91 0.78 13.26
CA LYS A 179 7.51 1.19 13.03
C LYS A 179 6.81 0.35 11.96
N LEU A 180 7.51 0.00 10.88
CA LEU A 180 6.99 -0.85 9.81
C LEU A 180 6.82 -2.31 10.28
N TYR A 181 7.78 -2.84 11.03
CA TYR A 181 7.69 -4.15 11.66
C TYR A 181 6.52 -4.25 12.65
N GLN A 182 6.35 -3.25 13.53
CA GLN A 182 5.20 -3.17 14.44
C GLN A 182 3.87 -3.09 13.68
N THR A 183 3.82 -2.32 12.58
CA THR A 183 2.65 -2.24 11.70
C THR A 183 2.29 -3.61 11.10
N LEU A 184 3.28 -4.41 10.68
CA LEU A 184 3.06 -5.78 10.23
C LEU A 184 2.50 -6.65 11.34
N LEU A 185 3.08 -6.66 12.54
CA LEU A 185 2.61 -7.49 13.66
C LEU A 185 1.19 -7.12 14.12
N ALA A 186 0.86 -5.83 14.14
CA ALA A 186 -0.48 -5.35 14.49
C ALA A 186 -1.53 -5.76 13.46
N LYS A 187 -1.21 -5.64 12.15
CA LYS A 187 -2.13 -5.96 11.05
C LYS A 187 -2.21 -7.46 10.73
N TYR A 188 -1.11 -8.19 10.94
CA TYR A 188 -0.93 -9.59 10.58
C TYR A 188 -0.26 -10.38 11.73
N PRO A 189 -0.93 -10.54 12.89
CA PRO A 189 -0.36 -11.21 14.07
C PRO A 189 -0.02 -12.69 13.84
N GLN A 190 -0.64 -13.31 12.82
CA GLN A 190 -0.39 -14.69 12.37
C GLN A 190 0.42 -14.75 11.05
N SER A 191 1.15 -13.67 10.70
CA SER A 191 2.05 -13.69 9.54
C SER A 191 3.14 -14.74 9.69
N GLN A 192 3.49 -15.43 8.60
CA GLN A 192 4.69 -16.28 8.53
C GLN A 192 5.98 -15.51 8.84
N TYR A 193 5.97 -14.18 8.74
CA TYR A 193 7.11 -13.32 9.07
C TYR A 193 7.15 -12.92 10.55
N ALA A 194 6.16 -13.27 11.39
CA ALA A 194 6.02 -12.69 12.72
C ALA A 194 7.25 -12.89 13.63
N ASP A 195 7.88 -14.08 13.61
CA ASP A 195 9.06 -14.35 14.43
C ASP A 195 10.33 -13.67 13.90
N PHE A 196 10.52 -13.65 12.57
CA PHE A 196 11.56 -12.85 11.92
C PHE A 196 11.43 -11.37 12.30
N VAL A 197 10.21 -10.83 12.24
CA VAL A 197 9.91 -9.43 12.54
C VAL A 197 10.15 -9.10 14.02
N ARG A 198 9.76 -9.99 14.95
CA ARG A 198 10.07 -9.84 16.40
C ARG A 198 11.57 -9.86 16.68
N ALA A 199 12.35 -10.67 15.97
CA ALA A 199 13.80 -10.71 16.11
C ALA A 199 14.44 -9.40 15.60
N ASN A 200 14.03 -8.93 14.43
CA ASN A 200 14.56 -7.70 13.83
C ASN A 200 14.20 -6.45 14.64
N ILE A 201 12.99 -6.36 15.24
CA ILE A 201 12.66 -5.24 16.15
C ILE A 201 13.70 -5.11 17.26
N LYS A 202 14.08 -6.22 17.92
CA LYS A 202 15.09 -6.21 18.99
C LYS A 202 16.48 -5.77 18.51
N GLU A 203 16.83 -6.07 17.27
CA GLU A 203 18.09 -5.62 16.67
C GLU A 203 18.07 -4.12 16.38
N GLN A 204 17.00 -3.62 15.74
CA GLN A 204 16.85 -2.20 15.42
C GLN A 204 16.69 -1.35 16.70
N GLU A 205 16.05 -1.88 17.75
CA GLU A 205 16.00 -1.24 19.09
C GLU A 205 17.36 -1.15 19.79
N ARG A 206 18.33 -2.04 19.49
CA ARG A 206 19.72 -1.89 19.96
C ARG A 206 20.42 -0.77 19.20
N LYS A 207 20.21 -0.68 17.88
CA LYS A 207 20.70 0.41 17.01
C LYS A 207 20.12 1.79 17.35
N LEU A 208 19.06 1.85 18.16
CA LEU A 208 18.48 3.10 18.69
C LEU A 208 19.05 3.55 20.05
N LYS A 209 19.86 2.70 20.71
CA LYS A 209 20.36 2.92 22.07
C LYS A 209 21.88 3.05 22.16
N GLY A 210 22.60 2.66 21.10
CA GLY A 210 24.02 2.91 20.91
C GLY A 210 24.25 4.11 20.01
#